data_AF-A0A3M0I383-F1
#
_entry.id   AF-A0A3M0I383-F1
#
_cell.length_a   1.000
_cell.length_b   1.000
_cell.length_c   1.000
_cell.angle_alpha   90.00
_cell.angle_beta   90.00
_cell.angle_gamma   90.00
#
_symmetry.space_group_name_H-M   'P 1'
#
loop_
_entity.id
_entity.type
_entity.pdbx_description
1 polymer ?
#
loop_
_entity_poly.entity_id
_entity_poly.type
_entity_poly.pdbx_seq_one_letter_code
_entity_poly.pdbx_strand_id
1 'polypeptide(L)'
;MTEHTRLLGEVAPALKDLCAQVQRVWEGEIAKPVREIAPISLWVQELAMQCTRQFHDLSVSQYAAMKGGAENLAHLAGACSQISLAATLCNLAIQDRTEILLYEDADPTPAASRNRLQQAGDEMQRAATTYRSVAQQLSRRLASAAARNEDQQLIAHALADGPKKAPTTTPLAPAATTSPAPAGKPSTHTTR
;
A
#
# COMPACT_ATOMS: atom_id res chain seq x y z
N MET A 1 -4.09 17.52 11.94
CA MET A 1 -4.02 16.34 12.83
C MET A 1 -5.38 15.72 13.13
N THR A 2 -6.38 16.48 13.59
CA THR A 2 -7.73 15.98 13.92
C THR A 2 -8.43 15.28 12.74
N GLU A 3 -8.18 15.75 11.52
CA GLU A 3 -8.71 15.17 10.28
C GLU A 3 -8.11 13.79 9.96
N HIS A 4 -6.81 13.60 10.20
CA HIS A 4 -6.16 12.29 10.01
C HIS A 4 -6.67 11.23 10.98
N THR A 5 -6.91 11.60 12.25
CA THR A 5 -7.52 10.71 13.23
C THR A 5 -8.94 10.32 12.85
N ARG A 6 -9.72 11.27 12.31
CA ARG A 6 -11.08 11.01 11.85
C ARG A 6 -11.09 10.00 10.70
N LEU A 7 -10.29 10.24 9.67
CA LEU A 7 -10.21 9.38 8.49
C LEU A 7 -9.72 7.96 8.85
N LEU A 8 -8.72 7.82 9.73
CA LEU A 8 -8.27 6.50 10.21
C LEU A 8 -9.37 5.76 11.00
N GLY A 9 -10.21 6.52 11.71
CA GLY A 9 -11.34 5.98 12.48
C GLY A 9 -12.51 5.50 11.63
N GLU A 10 -12.65 5.98 10.38
CA GLU A 10 -13.75 5.65 9.46
C GLU A 10 -13.49 4.36 8.66
N VAL A 11 -12.21 4.02 8.41
CA VAL A 11 -11.83 2.82 7.63
C VAL A 11 -12.21 1.51 8.36
N ALA A 12 -11.95 1.42 9.67
CA ALA A 12 -12.20 0.18 10.41
C ALA A 12 -13.70 -0.22 10.49
N PRO A 13 -14.65 0.72 10.72
CA PRO A 13 -16.08 0.45 10.56
C PRO A 13 -16.46 0.01 9.14
N ALA A 14 -15.99 0.69 8.11
CA ALA A 14 -16.29 0.33 6.72
C ALA A 14 -15.82 -1.09 6.36
N LEU A 15 -14.61 -1.47 6.79
CA LEU A 15 -14.10 -2.84 6.63
C LEU A 15 -14.95 -3.86 7.37
N LYS A 16 -15.45 -3.54 8.57
CA LYS A 16 -16.33 -4.44 9.33
C LYS A 16 -17.65 -4.69 8.60
N ASP A 17 -18.24 -3.65 8.01
CA ASP A 17 -19.47 -3.76 7.23
C ASP A 17 -19.26 -4.57 5.95
N LEU A 18 -18.10 -4.42 5.31
CA LEU A 18 -17.69 -5.23 4.16
C LEU A 18 -17.46 -6.71 4.54
N CYS A 19 -16.80 -6.99 5.67
CA CYS A 19 -16.66 -8.36 6.19
C CYS A 19 -18.04 -9.01 6.39
N ALA A 20 -18.99 -8.29 6.99
CA ALA A 20 -20.34 -8.80 7.22
C ALA A 20 -21.11 -9.05 5.91
N GLN A 21 -20.84 -8.29 4.85
CA GLN A 21 -21.41 -8.55 3.53
C GLN A 21 -20.78 -9.78 2.87
N VAL A 22 -19.46 -9.89 2.89
CA VAL A 22 -18.75 -11.08 2.37
C VAL A 22 -19.23 -12.34 3.09
N GLN A 23 -19.36 -12.29 4.42
CA GLN A 23 -19.86 -13.40 5.22
C GLN A 23 -21.26 -13.84 4.78
N ARG A 24 -22.18 -12.89 4.59
CA ARG A 24 -23.55 -13.18 4.14
C ARG A 24 -23.58 -13.87 2.77
N VAL A 25 -22.74 -13.44 1.84
CA VAL A 25 -22.66 -14.07 0.51
C VAL A 25 -21.99 -15.44 0.58
N TRP A 26 -20.95 -15.58 1.41
CA TRP A 26 -20.24 -16.84 1.63
C TRP A 26 -21.13 -17.94 2.23
N GLU A 27 -21.94 -17.59 3.23
CA GLU A 27 -22.91 -18.51 3.88
C GLU A 27 -24.11 -18.83 2.97
N GLY A 28 -24.43 -17.95 2.03
CA GLY A 28 -25.52 -18.11 1.09
C GLY A 28 -25.23 -19.07 -0.06
N GLU A 29 -26.27 -19.28 -0.87
CA GLU A 29 -26.11 -19.84 -2.22
C GLU A 29 -25.69 -18.72 -3.17
N ILE A 30 -24.56 -18.90 -3.86
CA ILE A 30 -24.07 -17.92 -4.84
C ILE A 30 -24.64 -18.29 -6.21
N ALA A 31 -25.83 -17.81 -6.51
CA ALA A 31 -26.54 -18.13 -7.76
C ALA A 31 -26.27 -17.08 -8.85
N LYS A 32 -26.04 -15.82 -8.46
CA LYS A 32 -25.77 -14.71 -9.39
C LYS A 32 -24.48 -14.01 -8.98
N PRO A 33 -23.31 -14.63 -9.21
CA PRO A 33 -22.03 -14.16 -8.66
C PRO A 33 -21.71 -12.71 -9.02
N VAL A 34 -21.97 -12.28 -10.26
CA VAL A 34 -21.78 -10.88 -10.66
C VAL A 34 -22.70 -9.93 -9.89
N ARG A 35 -23.96 -10.29 -9.67
CA ARG A 35 -24.92 -9.44 -8.95
C ARG A 35 -24.67 -9.39 -7.45
N GLU A 36 -24.19 -10.50 -6.89
CA GLU A 36 -24.07 -10.69 -5.44
C GLU A 36 -22.69 -10.27 -4.90
N ILE A 37 -21.61 -10.53 -5.65
CA ILE A 37 -20.23 -10.28 -5.20
C ILE A 37 -19.63 -9.01 -5.81
N ALA A 38 -19.95 -8.65 -7.06
CA ALA A 38 -19.33 -7.48 -7.71
C ALA A 38 -19.54 -6.16 -6.97
N PRO A 39 -20.72 -5.86 -6.38
CA PRO A 39 -20.89 -4.66 -5.56
C PRO A 39 -19.93 -4.62 -4.38
N ILE A 40 -19.68 -5.77 -3.73
CA ILE A 40 -18.72 -5.89 -2.63
C ILE A 40 -17.30 -5.64 -3.16
N SER A 41 -16.91 -6.31 -4.24
CA SER A 41 -15.59 -6.14 -4.85
C SER A 41 -15.28 -4.68 -5.20
N LEU A 42 -16.23 -3.99 -5.84
CA LEU A 42 -16.12 -2.57 -6.19
C LEU A 42 -15.94 -1.70 -4.95
N TRP A 43 -16.71 -1.96 -3.89
CA TRP A 43 -16.58 -1.19 -2.66
C TRP A 43 -15.25 -1.44 -1.94
N VAL A 44 -14.78 -2.69 -1.85
CA VAL A 44 -13.45 -3.00 -1.29
C VAL A 44 -12.35 -2.30 -2.10
N GLN A 45 -12.47 -2.27 -3.42
CA GLN A 45 -11.49 -1.62 -4.28
C GLN A 45 -11.48 -0.08 -4.15
N GLU A 46 -12.66 0.53 -4.06
CA GLU A 46 -12.78 1.96 -3.75
C GLU A 46 -12.14 2.29 -2.40
N LEU A 47 -12.40 1.46 -1.38
CA LEU A 47 -11.79 1.63 -0.07
C LEU A 47 -10.27 1.45 -0.11
N ALA A 48 -9.74 0.51 -0.89
CA ALA A 48 -8.31 0.32 -1.08
C ALA A 48 -7.64 1.58 -1.67
N MET A 49 -8.27 2.21 -2.67
CA MET A 49 -7.78 3.46 -3.26
C MET A 49 -7.79 4.61 -2.24
N GLN A 50 -8.86 4.75 -1.46
CA GLN A 50 -8.96 5.76 -0.40
C GLN A 50 -7.88 5.56 0.67
N CYS A 51 -7.69 4.32 1.12
CA CYS A 51 -6.67 3.95 2.11
C CYS A 51 -5.26 4.25 1.59
N THR A 52 -4.98 3.95 0.33
CA THR A 52 -3.68 4.20 -0.30
C THR A 52 -3.38 5.70 -0.41
N ARG A 53 -4.38 6.51 -0.81
CA ARG A 53 -4.25 7.97 -0.85
C ARG A 53 -3.99 8.53 0.55
N GLN A 54 -4.76 8.09 1.54
CA GLN A 54 -4.56 8.49 2.93
C GLN A 54 -3.17 8.12 3.46
N PHE A 55 -2.70 6.90 3.16
CA PHE A 55 -1.35 6.48 3.51
C PHE A 55 -0.29 7.40 2.89
N HIS A 56 -0.43 7.73 1.59
CA HIS A 56 0.46 8.65 0.92
C HIS A 56 0.48 10.02 1.61
N ASP A 57 -0.70 10.61 1.84
CA ASP A 57 -0.82 11.92 2.51
C ASP A 57 -0.17 11.93 3.89
N LEU A 58 -0.36 10.85 4.67
CA LEU A 58 0.27 10.71 5.97
C LEU A 58 1.79 10.58 5.86
N SER A 59 2.29 9.84 4.87
CA SER A 59 3.72 9.56 4.67
C SER A 59 4.54 10.82 4.35
N VAL A 60 3.92 11.80 3.69
CA VAL A 60 4.56 13.07 3.32
C VAL A 60 4.24 14.20 4.30
N SER A 61 3.41 13.93 5.31
CA SER A 61 3.06 14.90 6.35
C SER A 61 4.01 14.84 7.55
N GLN A 62 3.81 15.76 8.51
CA GLN A 62 4.49 15.74 9.80
C GLN A 62 4.24 14.47 10.61
N TYR A 63 3.19 13.69 10.27
CA TYR A 63 2.91 12.41 10.90
C TYR A 63 4.10 11.44 10.83
N ALA A 64 4.83 11.42 9.72
CA ALA A 64 6.00 10.56 9.56
C ALA A 64 7.12 10.87 10.57
N ALA A 65 7.22 12.12 11.03
CA ALA A 65 8.21 12.58 12.00
C ALA A 65 7.76 12.42 13.46
N MET A 66 6.48 12.12 13.71
CA MET A 66 5.98 11.86 15.06
C MET A 66 6.59 10.56 15.63
N LYS A 67 6.59 10.43 16.95
CA LYS A 67 7.11 9.20 17.57
C LYS A 67 6.24 8.00 17.19
N GLY A 68 6.88 6.99 16.61
CA GLY A 68 6.21 5.79 16.08
C GLY A 68 5.50 6.04 14.74
N GLY A 69 5.63 7.21 14.13
CA GLY A 69 5.02 7.55 12.85
C GLY A 69 5.44 6.60 11.73
N ALA A 70 6.75 6.35 11.58
CA ALA A 70 7.27 5.42 10.57
C ALA A 70 6.78 3.97 10.74
N GLU A 71 6.71 3.48 11.99
CA GLU A 71 6.20 2.13 12.29
C GLU A 71 4.70 2.03 11.97
N ASN A 72 3.91 3.03 12.37
CA ASN A 72 2.50 3.09 12.03
C ASN A 72 2.26 3.15 10.51
N LEU A 73 3.07 3.93 9.79
CA LEU A 73 3.02 3.98 8.32
C LEU A 73 3.31 2.62 7.69
N ALA A 74 4.30 1.88 8.19
CA ALA A 74 4.59 0.53 7.70
C ALA A 74 3.41 -0.42 7.94
N HIS A 75 2.76 -0.35 9.11
CA HIS A 75 1.56 -1.12 9.38
C HIS A 75 0.39 -0.75 8.47
N LEU A 76 0.18 0.55 8.21
CA LEU A 76 -0.86 1.03 7.30
C LEU A 76 -0.60 0.60 5.85
N ALA A 77 0.64 0.60 5.39
CA ALA A 77 1.01 0.08 4.07
C ALA A 77 0.66 -1.41 3.93
N GLY A 78 0.94 -2.20 4.98
CA GLY A 78 0.52 -3.60 5.06
C GLY A 78 -1.00 -3.76 4.99
N ALA A 79 -1.75 -2.96 5.76
CA ALA A 79 -3.20 -2.97 5.74
C ALA A 79 -3.79 -2.58 4.37
N CYS A 80 -3.22 -1.58 3.68
CA CYS A 80 -3.64 -1.21 2.32
C CYS A 80 -3.47 -2.37 1.33
N SER A 81 -2.38 -3.12 1.47
CA SER A 81 -2.12 -4.30 0.64
C SER A 81 -3.13 -5.42 0.90
N GLN A 82 -3.50 -5.64 2.16
CA GLN A 82 -4.54 -6.61 2.56
C GLN A 82 -5.91 -6.26 1.96
N ILE A 83 -6.31 -4.98 2.00
CA ILE A 83 -7.58 -4.52 1.41
C ILE A 83 -7.57 -4.72 -0.11
N SER A 84 -6.45 -4.39 -0.78
CA SER A 84 -6.29 -4.60 -2.23
C SER A 84 -6.35 -6.07 -2.62
N LEU A 85 -5.74 -6.95 -1.81
CA LEU A 85 -5.82 -8.39 -1.99
C LEU A 85 -7.26 -8.90 -1.80
N ALA A 86 -7.99 -8.41 -0.81
CA ALA A 86 -9.39 -8.76 -0.60
C ALA A 86 -10.28 -8.44 -1.82
N ALA A 87 -10.09 -7.26 -2.45
CA ALA A 87 -10.81 -6.92 -3.68
C ALA A 87 -10.49 -7.92 -4.82
N THR A 88 -9.20 -8.29 -4.96
CA THR A 88 -8.76 -9.27 -5.96
C THR A 88 -9.40 -10.64 -5.70
N LEU A 89 -9.44 -11.09 -4.44
CA LEU A 89 -10.07 -12.34 -4.05
C LEU A 89 -11.59 -12.34 -4.33
N CYS A 90 -12.28 -11.22 -4.11
CA CYS A 90 -13.68 -11.07 -4.50
C CYS A 90 -13.87 -11.21 -6.03
N ASN A 91 -12.98 -10.62 -6.84
CA ASN A 91 -13.03 -10.78 -8.31
C ASN A 91 -12.77 -12.23 -8.75
N LEU A 92 -11.81 -12.91 -8.12
CA LEU A 92 -11.57 -14.33 -8.38
C LEU A 92 -12.77 -15.19 -7.97
N ALA A 93 -13.43 -14.88 -6.86
CA ALA A 93 -14.63 -15.59 -6.43
C ALA A 93 -15.78 -15.47 -7.45
N ILE A 94 -15.91 -14.31 -8.12
CA ILE A 94 -16.86 -14.12 -9.22
C ILE A 94 -16.49 -15.02 -10.40
N GLN A 95 -15.22 -15.02 -10.81
CA GLN A 95 -14.75 -15.83 -11.93
C GLN A 95 -14.97 -17.32 -11.67
N ASP A 96 -14.46 -17.83 -10.55
CA ASP A 96 -14.57 -19.26 -10.16
C ASP A 96 -16.03 -19.71 -10.20
N ARG A 97 -16.95 -18.89 -9.67
CA ARG A 97 -18.37 -19.26 -9.64
C ARG A 97 -19.05 -19.12 -11.00
N THR A 98 -18.63 -18.15 -11.81
CA THR A 98 -19.18 -17.95 -13.16
C THR A 98 -18.79 -19.10 -14.08
N GLU A 99 -17.54 -19.58 -14.00
CA GLU A 99 -17.09 -20.75 -14.76
C GLU A 99 -17.94 -21.99 -14.45
N ILE A 100 -18.22 -22.24 -13.17
CA ILE A 100 -19.09 -23.35 -12.75
C ILE A 100 -20.51 -23.26 -13.33
N LEU A 101 -21.04 -22.04 -13.48
CA LEU A 101 -22.40 -21.83 -14.00
C LEU A 101 -22.47 -21.87 -15.54
N LEU A 102 -21.34 -21.72 -16.24
CA LEU A 102 -21.29 -21.67 -17.70
C LEU A 102 -20.92 -23.00 -18.36
N TYR A 103 -20.16 -23.85 -17.67
CA TYR A 103 -19.64 -25.10 -18.24
C TYR A 103 -20.23 -26.31 -17.53
N GLU A 104 -20.87 -27.21 -18.30
CA GLU A 104 -21.47 -28.44 -17.78
C GLU A 104 -20.44 -29.41 -17.17
N ASP A 105 -19.19 -29.34 -17.63
CA ASP A 105 -18.08 -30.17 -17.17
C ASP A 105 -17.30 -29.57 -15.99
N ALA A 106 -17.65 -28.35 -15.56
CA ALA A 106 -16.99 -27.73 -14.41
C ALA A 106 -17.37 -28.46 -13.11
N ASP A 107 -16.42 -28.57 -12.18
CA ASP A 107 -16.71 -29.07 -10.83
C ASP A 107 -17.85 -28.23 -10.23
N PRO A 108 -19.03 -28.83 -9.94
CA PRO A 108 -20.19 -28.08 -9.47
C PRO A 108 -19.97 -27.49 -8.06
N THR A 109 -18.89 -27.88 -7.39
CA THR A 109 -18.63 -27.53 -6.00
C THR A 109 -18.19 -26.07 -5.88
N PRO A 110 -18.95 -25.21 -5.17
CA PRO A 110 -18.60 -23.79 -4.98
C PRO A 110 -17.37 -23.56 -4.07
N ALA A 111 -16.55 -24.57 -3.80
CA ALA A 111 -15.51 -24.55 -2.78
C ALA A 111 -14.42 -23.49 -3.08
N ALA A 112 -13.98 -23.37 -4.33
CA ALA A 112 -12.98 -22.38 -4.72
C ALA A 112 -13.48 -20.95 -4.45
N SER A 113 -14.63 -20.58 -5.01
CA SER A 113 -15.27 -19.27 -4.78
C SER A 113 -15.51 -18.97 -3.30
N ARG A 114 -16.01 -19.95 -2.53
CA ARG A 114 -16.21 -19.79 -1.08
C ARG A 114 -14.90 -19.60 -0.31
N ASN A 115 -13.86 -20.35 -0.65
CA ASN A 115 -12.54 -20.18 -0.04
C ASN A 115 -11.96 -18.79 -0.34
N ARG A 116 -12.16 -18.27 -1.56
CA ARG A 116 -11.75 -16.89 -1.92
C ARG A 116 -12.50 -15.84 -1.10
N LEU A 117 -13.82 -15.97 -0.95
CA LEU A 117 -14.61 -15.06 -0.13
C LEU A 117 -14.19 -15.10 1.34
N GLN A 118 -13.97 -16.29 1.89
CA GLN A 118 -13.46 -16.43 3.26
C GLN A 118 -12.11 -15.72 3.44
N GLN A 119 -11.15 -15.97 2.54
CA GLN A 119 -9.85 -15.30 2.57
C GLN A 119 -9.98 -13.78 2.43
N ALA A 120 -10.88 -13.28 1.59
CA ALA A 120 -11.14 -11.85 1.46
C ALA A 120 -11.65 -11.24 2.78
N GLY A 121 -12.58 -11.93 3.46
CA GLY A 121 -13.06 -11.55 4.78
C GLY A 121 -11.94 -11.48 5.82
N ASP A 122 -11.07 -12.49 5.84
CA ASP A 122 -9.94 -12.57 6.76
C ASP A 122 -8.95 -11.41 6.57
N GLU A 123 -8.62 -11.07 5.31
CA GLU A 123 -7.73 -9.94 5.01
C GLU A 123 -8.33 -8.59 5.42
N MET A 124 -9.61 -8.37 5.15
CA MET A 124 -10.30 -7.15 5.58
C MET A 124 -10.36 -7.04 7.10
N GLN A 125 -10.56 -8.15 7.81
CA GLN A 125 -10.58 -8.18 9.26
C GLN A 125 -9.20 -7.88 9.87
N ARG A 126 -8.12 -8.40 9.27
CA ARG A 126 -6.74 -8.05 9.65
C ARG A 126 -6.50 -6.55 9.45
N ALA A 127 -6.84 -6.01 8.29
CA ALA A 127 -6.70 -4.59 7.98
C ALA A 127 -7.49 -3.72 8.98
N ALA A 128 -8.74 -4.08 9.28
CA ALA A 128 -9.60 -3.36 10.22
C ALA A 128 -8.99 -3.30 11.63
N THR A 129 -8.36 -4.39 12.06
CA THR A 129 -7.68 -4.47 13.36
C THR A 129 -6.47 -3.53 13.40
N THR A 130 -5.68 -3.50 12.33
CA THR A 130 -4.53 -2.59 12.17
C THR A 130 -4.97 -1.13 12.22
N TYR A 131 -5.95 -0.73 11.38
CA TYR A 131 -6.47 0.64 11.36
C TYR A 131 -7.00 1.09 12.72
N ARG A 132 -7.75 0.21 13.40
CA ARG A 132 -8.28 0.49 14.75
C ARG A 132 -7.15 0.71 15.76
N SER A 133 -6.12 -0.13 15.73
CA SER A 133 -4.98 -0.02 16.65
C SER A 133 -4.25 1.31 16.44
N VAL A 134 -3.92 1.65 15.19
CA VAL A 134 -3.23 2.91 14.84
C VAL A 134 -4.07 4.12 15.23
N ALA A 135 -5.38 4.10 14.93
CA ALA A 135 -6.30 5.18 15.31
C ALA A 135 -6.37 5.40 16.83
N GLN A 136 -6.45 4.31 17.61
CA GLN A 136 -6.47 4.38 19.07
C GLN A 136 -5.15 4.90 19.65
N GLN A 137 -4.01 4.43 19.13
CA GLN A 137 -2.70 4.92 19.53
C GLN A 137 -2.56 6.42 19.27
N LEU A 138 -2.93 6.89 18.07
CA LEU A 138 -2.88 8.29 17.72
C LEU A 138 -3.81 9.14 18.60
N SER A 139 -5.04 8.66 18.84
CA SER A 139 -5.99 9.33 19.74
C SER A 139 -5.41 9.50 21.15
N ARG A 140 -4.81 8.45 21.72
CA ARG A 140 -4.15 8.52 23.04
C ARG A 140 -2.99 9.50 23.06
N ARG A 141 -2.15 9.53 22.02
CA ARG A 141 -1.05 10.50 21.91
C ARG A 141 -1.56 11.93 21.86
N LEU A 142 -2.58 12.20 21.05
CA LEU A 142 -3.18 13.54 20.94
C LEU A 142 -3.85 14.00 22.23
N ALA A 143 -4.41 13.08 23.02
CA ALA A 143 -4.95 13.40 24.34
C ALA A 143 -3.87 13.74 25.37
N SER A 144 -2.67 13.17 25.26
CA SER A 144 -1.55 13.40 26.20
C SER A 144 -0.78 14.68 25.88
N ALA A 145 -0.72 15.62 26.83
CA ALA A 145 0.07 16.84 26.68
C ALA A 145 1.58 16.56 26.57
N ALA A 146 2.09 15.61 27.35
CA ALA A 146 3.49 15.21 27.29
C ALA A 146 3.87 14.60 25.94
N ALA A 147 3.01 13.71 25.40
CA ALA A 147 3.24 13.11 24.09
C ALA A 147 3.18 14.15 22.96
N ARG A 148 2.27 15.13 23.05
CA ARG A 148 2.21 16.24 22.09
C ARG A 148 3.47 17.09 22.10
N ASN A 149 4.01 17.41 23.28
CA ASN A 149 5.26 18.17 23.39
C ASN A 149 6.45 17.40 22.79
N GLU A 150 6.52 16.09 23.05
CA GLU A 150 7.52 15.21 22.43
C GLU A 150 7.39 15.19 20.90
N ASP A 151 6.18 15.00 20.37
CA ASP A 151 5.94 15.00 18.93
C ASP A 151 6.31 16.36 18.30
N GLN A 152 6.02 17.47 18.97
CA GLN A 152 6.42 18.80 18.50
C GLN A 152 7.94 18.97 18.42
N GLN A 153 8.70 18.45 19.38
CA GLN A 153 10.16 18.49 19.36
C GLN A 153 10.73 17.68 18.20
N LEU A 154 10.21 16.47 17.98
CA LEU A 154 10.64 15.60 16.87
C LEU A 154 10.31 16.22 15.51
N ILE A 155 9.10 16.79 15.37
CA ILE A 155 8.69 17.50 14.15
C ILE A 155 9.59 18.72 13.91
N ALA A 156 9.87 19.52 14.94
CA ALA A 156 10.75 20.68 14.82
C ALA A 156 12.17 20.29 14.40
N HIS A 157 12.71 19.20 14.94
CA HIS A 157 14.01 18.66 14.55
C HIS A 157 14.01 18.19 13.08
N ALA A 158 12.98 17.45 12.67
CA ALA A 158 12.86 16.99 11.29
C ALA A 158 12.73 18.13 10.27
N LEU A 159 12.04 19.23 10.66
CA LEU A 159 11.96 20.44 9.83
C LEU A 159 13.30 21.19 9.76
N ALA A 160 14.06 21.23 10.86
CA ALA A 160 15.40 21.83 10.89
C ALA A 160 16.42 21.05 10.04
N ASP A 161 16.27 19.74 9.96
CA ASP A 161 17.06 18.84 9.11
C ASP A 161 16.55 18.71 7.67
N GLY A 162 15.57 19.54 7.28
CA GLY A 162 15.03 19.59 5.92
C GLY A 162 16.15 19.65 4.86
N PRO A 163 15.90 19.12 3.64
CA PRO A 163 16.93 18.65 2.74
C PRO A 163 18.03 19.68 2.59
N LYS A 164 19.20 19.41 3.21
CA LYS A 164 20.42 20.15 2.94
C LYS A 164 20.62 20.06 1.44
N LYS A 165 20.39 21.20 0.79
CA LYS A 165 20.64 21.47 -0.63
C LYS A 165 21.85 20.64 -1.03
N ALA A 166 21.65 19.60 -1.85
CA ALA A 166 22.74 18.80 -2.36
C ALA A 166 23.83 19.77 -2.84
N PRO A 167 25.10 19.61 -2.43
CA PRO A 167 26.14 20.48 -2.95
C PRO A 167 26.05 20.39 -4.46
N THR A 168 25.74 21.51 -5.10
CA THR A 168 25.73 21.66 -6.55
C THR A 168 27.11 21.22 -7.01
N THR A 169 27.22 19.97 -7.45
CA THR A 169 28.40 19.50 -8.17
C THR A 169 28.33 20.23 -9.50
N THR A 170 29.00 21.37 -9.54
CA THR A 170 29.37 22.05 -10.79
C THR A 170 29.94 20.96 -11.70
N PRO A 171 29.44 20.78 -12.94
CA PRO A 171 30.03 19.81 -13.85
C PRO A 171 31.45 20.32 -14.13
N LEU A 172 32.45 19.65 -13.57
CA LEU A 172 33.83 19.85 -13.97
C LEU A 172 33.90 19.32 -15.40
N ALA A 173 34.08 20.23 -16.36
CA ALA A 173 34.30 19.88 -17.76
C ALA A 173 35.42 18.83 -17.88
N PRO A 174 35.29 17.82 -18.75
CA PRO A 174 36.35 16.85 -18.92
C PRO A 174 37.58 17.54 -19.52
N ALA A 175 38.63 17.65 -18.71
CA ALA A 175 39.95 18.02 -19.19
C ALA A 175 40.44 16.90 -20.13
N ALA A 176 40.42 17.17 -21.43
CA ALA A 176 41.05 16.34 -22.43
C ALA A 176 42.55 16.21 -22.10
N THR A 177 42.94 15.08 -21.52
CA THR A 177 44.35 14.73 -21.33
C THR A 177 44.78 13.92 -22.54
N THR A 178 45.33 14.60 -23.54
CA THR A 178 46.05 13.97 -24.64
C THR A 178 47.36 13.42 -24.11
N SER A 179 47.47 12.10 -24.05
CA SER A 179 48.74 11.41 -23.79
C SER A 179 49.45 11.19 -25.14
N PRO A 180 50.70 11.65 -25.33
CA PRO A 180 51.42 11.46 -26.59
C PRO A 180 52.13 10.09 -26.62
N ALA A 181 51.80 9.27 -27.62
CA ALA A 181 52.55 8.05 -27.93
C ALA A 181 53.87 8.41 -28.64
N PRO A 182 55.01 7.78 -28.27
CA PRO A 182 56.29 8.06 -28.91
C PRO A 182 56.42 7.35 -30.26
N ALA A 183 57.07 8.04 -31.18
CA ALA A 183 57.32 7.68 -32.56
C ALA A 183 58.21 6.43 -32.70
N GLY A 184 57.72 5.44 -33.45
CA GLY A 184 58.53 4.37 -34.03
C GLY A 184 58.87 4.69 -35.49
N LYS A 185 60.16 4.76 -35.81
CA LYS A 185 60.74 4.68 -37.16
C LYS A 185 62.03 3.85 -37.05
N PRO A 186 62.61 3.35 -38.16
CA PRO A 186 62.02 2.80 -39.37
C PRO A 186 62.65 1.41 -39.69
N SER A 187 62.10 0.67 -40.65
CA SER A 187 62.90 -0.34 -41.36
C SER A 187 62.46 -0.44 -42.82
N THR A 188 63.42 -0.14 -43.66
CA THR A 188 63.44 -0.25 -45.11
C THR A 188 64.14 -1.54 -45.52
N HIS A 189 63.50 -2.37 -46.36
CA HIS A 189 64.10 -3.14 -47.46
C HIS A 189 62.94 -3.83 -48.22
N THR A 190 62.61 -3.47 -49.48
CA THR A 190 63.27 -3.75 -50.78
C THR A 190 62.84 -5.10 -51.39
N THR A 191 62.03 -5.00 -52.46
CA THR A 191 62.07 -5.78 -53.74
C THR A 191 61.70 -7.28 -53.65
N ARG A 192 60.90 -7.90 -54.53
CA ARG A 192 60.49 -7.68 -55.93
C ARG A 192 59.14 -8.36 -56.15
#